data_AF-A0A1M5U2H4-F1
#
_entry.id   AF-A0A1M5U2H4-F1
#
_cell.length_a   1.000
_cell.length_b   1.000
_cell.length_c   1.000
_cell.angle_alpha   90.00
_cell.angle_beta   90.00
_cell.angle_gamma   90.00
#
_symmetry.space_group_name_H-M   'P 1'
#
loop_
_entity.id
_entity.type
_entity.pdbx_description
1 polymer ?
#
loop_
_entity_poly.entity_id
_entity_poly.type
_entity_poly.pdbx_seq_one_letter_code
_entity_poly.pdbx_strand_id
1 'polypeptide(L)'
;MAMHADDEIRNMPKITLKIAADYLGISPTMLTLGMRNNLLPIGFAVKSDDRYRDSWSYTIVPERLIAYNHGKINEVQVQHIEDNLNTIIKQFDEMKHDLLFLLKEKEELEG
;
A
#
# COMPACT_ATOMS: atom_id res chain seq x y z
N MET A 1 -13.55 16.79 1.64
CA MET A 1 -12.64 16.74 0.48
C MET A 1 -11.23 16.72 1.05
N ALA A 2 -10.42 15.71 0.71
CA ALA A 2 -9.01 15.67 1.11
C ALA A 2 -8.33 16.94 0.57
N MET A 3 -7.67 17.70 1.45
CA MET A 3 -7.16 19.03 1.10
C MET A 3 -5.87 18.97 0.24
N HIS A 4 -5.30 17.78 0.08
CA HIS A 4 -4.08 17.51 -0.67
C HIS A 4 -4.24 16.29 -1.58
N ALA A 5 -3.64 16.34 -2.76
CA ALA A 5 -3.59 15.19 -3.68
C ALA A 5 -2.40 14.27 -3.35
N ASP A 6 -2.49 12.99 -3.74
CA ASP A 6 -1.43 12.00 -3.48
C ASP A 6 -0.06 12.44 -3.98
N ASP A 7 0.00 13.02 -5.18
CA ASP A 7 1.27 13.47 -5.78
C ASP A 7 1.88 14.67 -5.04
N GLU A 8 1.04 15.52 -4.42
CA GLU A 8 1.54 16.59 -3.55
C GLU A 8 2.17 15.99 -2.29
N ILE A 9 1.50 15.02 -1.67
CA ILE A 9 2.00 14.33 -0.47
C ILE A 9 3.33 13.63 -0.74
N ARG A 10 3.51 13.03 -1.92
CA ARG A 10 4.78 12.38 -2.32
C ARG A 10 5.95 13.34 -2.48
N ASN A 11 5.68 14.53 -3.04
CA ASN A 11 6.73 15.49 -3.38
C ASN A 11 7.10 16.44 -2.23
N MET A 12 6.39 16.38 -1.10
CA MET A 12 6.72 17.20 0.07
C MET A 12 8.02 16.72 0.74
N PRO A 13 8.98 17.63 1.03
CA PRO A 13 10.21 17.26 1.70
C PRO A 13 9.98 16.81 3.16
N LYS A 14 8.89 17.30 3.79
CA LYS A 14 8.47 16.92 5.13
C LYS A 14 6.97 17.10 5.30
N ILE A 15 6.28 16.03 5.68
CA ILE A 15 4.86 16.07 6.01
C ILE A 15 4.71 16.40 7.50
N THR A 16 3.95 17.45 7.80
CA THR A 16 3.63 17.85 9.18
C THR A 16 2.38 17.12 9.68
N LEU A 17 2.21 17.07 11.01
CA LEU A 17 1.01 16.49 11.64
C LEU A 17 -0.28 17.15 11.15
N LYS A 18 -0.25 18.46 10.88
CA LYS A 18 -1.39 19.21 10.36
C LYS A 18 -1.74 18.77 8.95
N ILE A 19 -0.75 18.72 8.05
CA ILE A 19 -0.94 18.28 6.66
C ILE A 19 -1.51 16.87 6.61
N ALA A 20 -0.97 15.96 7.43
CA ALA A 20 -1.49 14.60 7.48
C ALA A 20 -2.91 14.51 8.07
N ALA A 21 -3.23 15.33 9.06
CA ALA A 21 -4.57 15.38 9.65
C ALA A 21 -5.60 15.90 8.63
N ASP A 22 -5.24 16.98 7.92
CA ASP A 22 -6.06 17.58 6.85
C ASP A 22 -6.24 16.62 5.67
N TYR A 23 -5.20 15.84 5.34
CA TYR A 23 -5.25 14.82 4.29
C TYR A 23 -6.19 13.65 4.64
N LEU A 24 -6.14 13.16 5.89
CA LEU A 24 -6.99 12.06 6.38
C LEU A 24 -8.40 12.51 6.80
N GLY A 25 -8.65 13.83 6.91
CA GLY A 25 -9.92 14.36 7.40
C GLY A 25 -10.19 14.10 8.90
N ILE A 26 -9.14 13.98 9.72
CA ILE A 26 -9.24 13.75 11.17
C ILE A 26 -8.62 14.92 11.96
N SER A 27 -8.89 15.01 13.27
CA SER A 27 -8.27 16.05 14.09
C SER A 27 -6.77 15.77 14.34
N PRO A 28 -5.92 16.80 14.44
CA PRO A 28 -4.50 16.62 14.79
C PRO A 28 -4.28 15.90 16.13
N THR A 29 -5.17 16.11 17.10
CA THR A 29 -5.14 15.40 18.39
C THR A 29 -5.38 13.90 18.21
N MET A 30 -6.36 13.51 17.39
CA MET A 30 -6.63 12.10 17.10
C MET A 30 -5.46 11.46 16.34
N LEU A 31 -4.87 12.18 15.39
CA LEU A 31 -3.69 11.73 14.65
C LEU A 31 -2.50 11.49 15.59
N THR A 32 -2.18 12.46 16.44
CA THR A 32 -1.06 12.35 17.39
C THR A 32 -1.27 11.23 18.41
N LEU A 33 -2.46 11.09 18.98
CA LEU A 33 -2.79 9.99 19.89
C LEU A 33 -2.71 8.63 19.18
N GLY A 34 -3.22 8.53 17.94
CA GLY A 34 -3.15 7.31 17.15
C GLY A 34 -1.71 6.89 16.87
N MET A 35 -0.84 7.83 16.49
CA MET A 35 0.58 7.53 16.26
C MET A 35 1.32 7.15 17.54
N ARG A 36 1.08 7.84 18.67
CA ARG A 36 1.71 7.54 19.96
C ARG A 36 1.37 6.15 20.48
N ASN A 37 0.14 5.70 20.24
CA ASN A 37 -0.37 4.40 20.67
C ASN A 37 -0.16 3.29 19.61
N ASN A 38 0.59 3.55 18.54
CA ASN A 38 0.80 2.62 17.42
C ASN A 38 -0.50 2.14 16.72
N LEU A 39 -1.59 2.91 16.82
CA LEU A 39 -2.88 2.62 16.17
C LEU A 39 -2.99 3.24 14.77
N LEU A 40 -2.11 4.20 14.45
CA LEU A 40 -2.10 4.91 13.17
C LEU A 40 -0.75 4.67 12.46
N PRO A 41 -0.65 3.65 11.59
CA PRO A 41 0.62 3.18 11.01
C PRO A 41 1.12 4.03 9.83
N ILE A 42 0.99 5.35 9.93
CA ILE A 42 1.37 6.31 8.87
C ILE A 42 2.83 6.79 8.97
N GLY A 43 3.56 6.36 10.00
CA GLY A 43 4.91 6.84 10.29
C GLY A 43 5.42 6.37 11.65
N PHE A 44 6.19 7.23 12.30
CA PHE A 44 6.85 6.98 13.58
C PHE A 44 6.51 8.09 14.57
N ALA A 45 6.24 7.71 15.82
CA ALA A 45 6.19 8.59 16.97
C ALA A 45 7.23 8.09 17.99
N VAL A 46 8.25 8.89 18.24
CA VAL A 46 9.36 8.55 19.15
C VAL A 46 9.25 9.44 20.38
N LYS A 47 9.12 8.80 21.55
CA LYS A 47 9.18 9.50 22.83
C LYS A 47 10.65 9.81 23.16
N SER A 48 10.96 11.07 23.42
CA SER A 48 12.23 11.46 24.00
C SER A 48 12.10 11.40 25.52
N ASP A 49 12.88 10.54 26.16
CA ASP A 49 12.91 10.39 27.61
C ASP A 49 14.01 11.29 28.18
N ASP A 50 13.76 12.60 28.15
CA ASP A 50 14.61 13.56 28.86
C ASP A 50 14.00 13.82 30.24
N ARG A 51 14.83 13.79 31.29
CA ARG A 51 14.42 13.81 32.71
C ARG A 51 13.56 15.01 33.11
N TYR A 52 13.49 16.02 32.25
CA TYR A 52 12.78 17.27 32.49
C TYR A 52 11.70 17.59 31.45
N ARG A 53 11.58 16.82 30.36
CA ARG A 53 10.65 17.11 29.25
C ARG A 53 10.13 15.84 28.60
N ASP A 54 8.86 15.52 28.85
CA ASP A 54 8.12 14.55 28.04
C ASP A 54 7.86 15.18 26.66
N SER A 55 8.64 14.78 25.66
CA SER A 55 8.53 15.30 24.30
C SER A 55 8.45 14.19 23.27
N TRP A 56 7.71 14.44 22.20
CA TRP A 56 7.48 13.48 21.13
C TRP A 56 7.97 14.02 19.81
N SER A 57 8.73 13.19 19.09
CA SER A 57 9.16 13.43 17.72
C SER A 57 8.31 12.61 16.76
N TYR A 58 7.89 13.23 15.65
CA TYR A 58 7.03 12.61 14.66
C TYR A 58 7.68 12.65 13.28
N THR A 59 7.65 11.51 12.61
CA THR A 59 8.08 11.38 11.21
C THR A 59 7.00 10.65 10.45
N ILE A 60 6.43 11.29 9.43
CA ILE A 60 5.35 10.73 8.61
C ILE A 60 5.97 10.24 7.30
N VAL A 61 5.59 9.03 6.88
CA VAL A 61 6.06 8.43 5.64
C VAL A 61 4.97 8.64 4.57
N PRO A 62 5.25 9.39 3.48
CA PRO A 62 4.25 9.73 2.46
C PRO A 62 3.45 8.51 1.95
N GLU A 63 4.15 7.45 1.54
CA GLU A 63 3.49 6.25 1.00
C GLU A 63 2.62 5.50 2.02
N ARG A 64 2.97 5.53 3.31
CA ARG A 64 2.14 4.91 4.36
C ARG A 64 0.89 5.74 4.64
N LEU A 65 1.01 7.07 4.61
CA LEU A 65 -0.11 7.99 4.75
C LEU A 65 -1.12 7.82 3.60
N ILE A 66 -0.63 7.77 2.36
CA ILE A 66 -1.46 7.57 1.15
C ILE A 66 -2.15 6.20 1.21
N ALA A 67 -1.40 5.14 1.49
CA ALA A 67 -1.94 3.80 1.62
C ALA A 67 -3.00 3.68 2.72
N TYR A 68 -2.85 4.42 3.83
CA TYR A 68 -3.83 4.43 4.91
C TYR A 68 -5.12 5.17 4.50
N ASN A 69 -4.99 6.33 3.83
CA ASN A 69 -6.12 7.14 3.39
C ASN A 69 -7.02 6.44 2.38
N HIS A 70 -6.40 5.75 1.41
CA HIS A 70 -7.14 5.01 0.39
C HIS A 70 -7.57 3.62 0.85
N GLY A 71 -7.10 3.20 2.04
CA GLY A 71 -7.23 1.83 2.51
C GLY A 71 -6.44 0.88 1.60
N LYS A 72 -5.31 0.33 2.06
CA LYS A 72 -4.69 -0.76 1.31
C LYS A 72 -5.71 -1.89 1.15
N ILE A 73 -5.92 -2.27 -0.11
CA ILE A 73 -6.71 -3.38 -0.68
C ILE A 73 -7.19 -4.34 0.43
N ASN A 74 -8.51 -4.37 0.67
CA ASN A 74 -9.05 -5.26 1.70
C ASN A 74 -8.80 -6.74 1.36
N GLU A 75 -8.86 -7.65 2.34
CA GLU A 75 -8.61 -9.08 2.10
C GLU A 75 -9.45 -9.68 0.96
N VAL A 76 -10.68 -9.21 0.78
CA VAL A 76 -11.57 -9.64 -0.32
C VAL A 76 -11.00 -9.23 -1.69
N GLN A 77 -10.47 -8.01 -1.80
CA GLN A 77 -9.84 -7.52 -3.01
C GLN A 77 -8.48 -8.19 -3.27
N VAL A 78 -7.74 -8.56 -2.22
CA VAL A 78 -6.53 -9.39 -2.35
C VAL A 78 -6.90 -10.77 -2.89
N GLN A 79 -7.92 -11.40 -2.32
CA GLN A 79 -8.40 -12.71 -2.79
C GLN A 79 -8.84 -12.66 -4.25
N HIS A 80 -9.57 -11.62 -4.67
CA HIS A 80 -9.95 -11.44 -6.07
C HIS A 80 -8.74 -11.27 -7.00
N ILE A 81 -7.69 -10.59 -6.55
CA ILE A 81 -6.45 -10.48 -7.33
C ILE A 81 -5.77 -11.85 -7.44
N GLU A 82 -5.69 -12.61 -6.36
CA GLU A 82 -5.14 -13.97 -6.35
C GLU A 82 -5.92 -14.92 -7.26
N ASP A 83 -7.26 -14.88 -7.23
CA ASP A 83 -8.12 -15.71 -8.07
C ASP A 83 -7.95 -15.38 -9.56
N ASN A 84 -7.85 -14.09 -9.89
CA ASN A 84 -7.58 -13.63 -11.25
C ASN A 84 -6.19 -14.10 -11.73
N LEU A 85 -5.16 -14.00 -10.89
CA LEU A 85 -3.82 -14.49 -11.22
C LEU A 85 -3.80 -16.00 -11.44
N ASN A 86 -4.49 -16.77 -10.60
CA ASN A 86 -4.63 -18.23 -10.79
C ASN A 86 -5.34 -18.58 -12.10
N THR A 87 -6.33 -17.78 -12.51
CA THR A 87 -7.03 -17.96 -13.79
C THR A 87 -6.10 -17.71 -14.97
N ILE A 88 -5.30 -16.63 -14.92
CA ILE A 88 -4.29 -16.34 -15.94
C ILE A 88 -3.29 -17.48 -16.06
N ILE A 89 -2.79 -18.00 -14.92
CA ILE A 89 -1.84 -19.12 -14.91
C ILE A 89 -2.43 -20.36 -15.60
N LYS A 90 -3.69 -20.70 -15.30
CA LYS A 90 -4.39 -21.83 -15.96
C LYS A 90 -4.47 -21.64 -17.48
N GLN A 91 -4.85 -20.45 -17.95
CA GLN A 91 -4.91 -20.15 -19.37
C GLN A 91 -3.52 -20.24 -20.04
N PHE A 92 -2.48 -19.77 -19.37
CA PHE A 92 -1.11 -19.91 -19.87
C PHE A 92 -0.68 -21.38 -19.98
N ASP A 93 -1.04 -22.22 -19.01
CA ASP A 93 -0.75 -23.64 -19.07
C ASP A 93 -1.52 -24.34 -20.20
N GLU A 94 -2.79 -24.01 -20.42
CA GLU A 94 -3.57 -24.51 -21.56
C GLU A 94 -2.90 -24.13 -22.89
N MET A 95 -2.55 -22.85 -23.06
CA MET A 95 -1.83 -22.38 -24.24
C MET A 95 -0.50 -23.12 -24.47
N LYS A 96 0.22 -23.43 -23.39
CA LYS A 96 1.48 -24.20 -23.46
C LYS A 96 1.22 -25.63 -23.96
N HIS A 97 0.16 -26.28 -23.49
CA HIS A 97 -0.20 -27.62 -23.95
C HIS A 97 -0.63 -27.62 -25.41
N ASP A 98 -1.44 -26.66 -25.83
CA ASP A 98 -1.88 -26.50 -27.23
C ASP A 98 -0.68 -26.31 -28.16
N LEU A 99 0.28 -25.47 -27.75
CA LEU A 99 1.51 -25.26 -28.52
C LEU A 99 2.32 -26.55 -28.65
N LEU A 100 2.49 -27.30 -27.56
CA LEU A 100 3.22 -28.57 -27.58
C LEU A 100 2.52 -29.61 -28.46
N PHE A 101 1.19 -29.63 -28.48
CA PHE A 101 0.42 -30.50 -29.35
C PHE A 101 0.68 -30.18 -30.83
N LEU A 102 0.55 -28.91 -31.21
CA LEU A 102 0.80 -28.46 -32.59
C LEU A 102 2.23 -28.75 -33.06
N LEU A 103 3.21 -28.59 -32.17
CA LEU A 103 4.61 -28.89 -32.48
C LEU A 103 4.84 -30.38 -32.71
N LYS A 104 4.22 -31.26 -31.91
CA LYS A 104 4.31 -32.71 -32.09
C LYS A 104 3.65 -33.17 -33.39
N GLU A 105 2.46 -32.64 -33.70
CA GLU A 105 1.75 -32.97 -34.95
C GLU A 105 2.57 -32.54 -36.18
N LYS A 106 3.24 -31.39 -36.11
CA LYS A 106 4.14 -30.94 -37.16
C LYS A 106 5.35 -31.86 -37.34
N GLU A 107 5.98 -32.32 -36.26
CA GLU A 107 7.10 -33.26 -36.31
C GLU A 107 6.70 -34.62 -36.93
N GLU A 108 5.48 -35.10 -36.69
CA GLU A 108 4.94 -36.34 -37.29
C GLU A 108 4.59 -36.21 -38.78
N LEU A 109 4.26 -35.00 -39.27
CA LEU A 109 3.95 -34.73 -40.68
C LEU A 109 5.20 -34.48 -41.54
N GLU A 110 6.31 -34.08 -40.93
CA GLU A 110 7.58 -33.77 -41.61
C GLU A 110 8.61 -34.94 -41.59
N GLY A 111 8.31 -36.05 -40.89
CA GLY A 111 9.14 -37.27 -40.81
C GLY A 111 8.69 -38.40 -41.71
#